data_AF-A0A0F8X617-F1
#
_entry.id   AF-A0A0F8X617-F1
#
_cell.length_a   1.000
_cell.length_b   1.000
_cell.length_c   1.000
_cell.angle_alpha   90.00
_cell.angle_beta   90.00
_cell.angle_gamma   90.00
#
_symmetry.space_group_name_H-M   'P 1'
#
loop_
_entity.id
_entity.type
_entity.pdbx_description
1 polymer ?
#
loop_
_entity_poly.entity_id
_entity_poly.type
_entity_poly.pdbx_seq_one_letter_code
_entity_poly.pdbx_strand_id
1 'polypeptide(L)'
;FKQSVQSNVLSLAGVVPLFVNCANEQQALQVSSKVMQDFLKPGGLVTTLHDTSQQWDSPNGWAPLQWFAVQGLRQYGFVADANTIISHWLQMIEARFRVDGCLLEKYNVCDLANQAGGGEYKVQQGFGWTNGVTSRFYNLAK
;
A
#
# COMPACT_ATOMS: atom_id res chain seq x y z
N PHE A 1 20.84 -17.48 13.98
CA PHE A 1 20.42 -16.10 13.70
C PHE A 1 19.02 -15.86 14.26
N LYS A 2 18.93 -15.33 15.49
CA LYS A 2 17.79 -14.57 16.01
C LYS A 2 18.38 -13.68 17.09
N GLN A 3 18.60 -12.41 16.78
CA GLN A 3 18.81 -11.42 17.83
C GLN A 3 17.40 -11.13 18.37
N SER A 4 17.19 -11.26 19.68
CA SER A 4 15.91 -10.95 20.35
C SER A 4 15.67 -9.44 20.42
N VAL A 5 15.90 -8.75 19.31
CA VAL A 5 15.87 -7.30 19.16
C VAL A 5 14.92 -6.98 18.00
N GLN A 6 14.09 -5.97 18.20
CA GLN A 6 13.21 -5.48 17.16
C GLN A 6 14.03 -4.89 16.00
N SER A 7 13.63 -5.18 14.77
CA SER A 7 14.23 -4.57 13.59
C SER A 7 13.94 -3.06 13.55
N ASN A 8 14.90 -2.27 13.09
CA ASN A 8 14.73 -0.85 12.82
C ASN A 8 14.09 -0.58 11.44
N VAL A 9 13.86 -1.62 10.63
CA VAL A 9 13.24 -1.48 9.31
C VAL A 9 11.75 -1.18 9.47
N LEU A 10 11.34 -0.03 8.94
CA LEU A 10 9.94 0.35 8.83
C LEU A 10 9.39 -0.20 7.51
N SER A 11 8.46 -1.15 7.62
CA SER A 11 7.72 -1.70 6.49
C SER A 11 6.22 -1.57 6.72
N LEU A 12 5.46 -1.58 5.63
CA LEU A 12 4.01 -1.48 5.67
C LEU A 12 3.36 -2.72 6.29
N ALA A 13 4.12 -3.80 6.56
CA ALA A 13 3.67 -4.92 7.38
C ALA A 13 3.25 -4.48 8.80
N GLY A 14 3.71 -3.31 9.28
CA GLY A 14 3.27 -2.70 10.54
C GLY A 14 1.77 -2.41 10.63
N VAL A 15 1.02 -2.43 9.52
CA VAL A 15 -0.45 -2.26 9.53
C VAL A 15 -1.20 -3.57 9.81
N VAL A 16 -0.54 -4.73 9.71
CA VAL A 16 -1.20 -6.03 9.87
C VAL A 16 -1.85 -6.21 11.26
N PRO A 17 -1.25 -5.74 12.38
CA PRO A 17 -1.93 -5.75 13.68
C PRO A 17 -3.27 -5.01 13.72
N LEU A 18 -3.41 -3.93 12.94
CA LEU A 18 -4.70 -3.25 12.78
C LEU A 18 -5.63 -4.10 11.91
N PHE A 19 -5.13 -4.65 10.80
CA PHE A 19 -5.93 -5.51 9.92
C PHE A 19 -6.56 -6.70 10.65
N VAL A 20 -5.82 -7.35 11.57
CA VAL A 20 -6.28 -8.52 12.33
C VAL A 20 -6.86 -8.20 13.72
N ASN A 21 -7.09 -6.91 14.04
CA ASN A 21 -7.67 -6.46 15.31
C ASN A 21 -6.91 -6.89 16.58
N CYS A 22 -5.57 -6.89 16.56
CA CYS A 22 -4.77 -7.22 17.74
C CYS A 22 -3.96 -6.06 18.34
N ALA A 23 -4.06 -4.86 17.76
CA ALA A 23 -3.49 -3.64 18.31
C ALA A 23 -4.43 -3.00 19.34
N ASN A 24 -3.87 -2.27 20.30
CA ASN A 24 -4.66 -1.35 21.13
C ASN A 24 -4.82 0.02 20.45
N GLU A 25 -5.66 0.90 21.00
CA GLU A 25 -5.95 2.22 20.43
C GLU A 25 -4.71 3.11 20.28
N GLN A 26 -3.81 3.09 21.26
CA GLN A 26 -2.58 3.88 21.20
C GLN A 26 -1.65 3.38 20.07
N GLN A 27 -1.51 2.06 19.93
CA GLN A 27 -0.76 1.45 18.83
C GLN A 27 -1.39 1.80 17.48
N ALA A 28 -2.72 1.74 17.39
CA ALA A 28 -3.43 2.05 16.16
C ALA A 28 -3.25 3.52 15.75
N LEU A 29 -3.29 4.45 16.69
CA LEU A 29 -3.02 5.87 16.45
C LEU A 29 -1.58 6.12 15.97
N GLN A 30 -0.60 5.45 16.58
CA GLN A 30 0.81 5.54 16.18
C GLN A 30 1.03 4.98 14.77
N VAL A 31 0.43 3.83 14.46
CA VAL A 31 0.48 3.22 13.13
C VAL A 31 -0.18 4.13 12.11
N SER A 32 -1.39 4.66 12.37
CA SER A 32 -2.05 5.59 11.43
C SER A 32 -1.19 6.81 11.15
N SER A 33 -0.72 7.48 12.20
CA SER A 33 0.15 8.66 12.07
C SER A 33 1.38 8.36 11.21
N LYS A 34 2.05 7.22 11.45
CA LYS A 34 3.25 6.83 10.71
C LYS A 34 2.95 6.49 9.25
N VAL A 35 1.86 5.78 8.99
CA VAL A 35 1.40 5.44 7.64
C VAL A 35 1.13 6.72 6.84
N MET A 36 0.37 7.64 7.42
CA MET A 36 -0.04 8.87 6.73
C MET A 36 1.11 9.85 6.55
N GLN A 37 2.07 9.90 7.49
CA GLN A 37 3.22 10.80 7.41
C GLN A 37 4.29 10.29 6.43
N ASP A 38 4.64 9.00 6.50
CA ASP A 38 5.85 8.51 5.83
C ASP A 38 5.56 7.59 4.63
N PHE A 39 4.52 6.76 4.73
CA PHE A 39 4.23 5.73 3.72
C PHE A 39 3.29 6.21 2.63
N LEU A 40 2.38 7.14 2.92
CA LEU A 40 1.48 7.70 1.92
C LEU A 40 2.26 8.56 0.91
N LYS A 41 2.02 8.27 -0.36
CA LYS A 41 2.55 8.94 -1.55
C LYS A 41 1.40 9.26 -2.52
N PRO A 42 1.63 10.00 -3.61
CA PRO A 42 0.57 10.39 -4.53
C PRO A 42 -0.26 9.22 -5.08
N GLY A 43 0.33 8.02 -5.23
CA GLY A 43 -0.34 6.83 -5.77
C GLY A 43 -0.82 5.82 -4.73
N GLY A 44 -0.69 6.13 -3.43
CA GLY A 44 -1.00 5.20 -2.34
C GLY A 44 0.22 4.94 -1.46
N LEU A 45 0.30 3.76 -0.86
CA LEU A 45 1.32 3.45 0.14
C LEU A 45 2.54 2.72 -0.45
N VAL A 46 3.76 3.14 -0.09
CA VAL A 46 4.99 2.38 -0.41
C VAL A 46 5.14 1.15 0.48
N THR A 47 5.91 0.15 0.03
CA THR A 47 6.13 -1.09 0.80
C THR A 47 7.02 -0.88 2.01
N THR A 48 8.10 -0.12 1.86
CA THR A 48 9.04 0.29 2.91
C THR A 48 9.47 1.73 2.66
N LEU A 49 10.24 2.29 3.58
CA LEU A 49 10.88 3.61 3.40
C LEU A 49 12.28 3.53 2.78
N HIS A 50 12.74 2.33 2.41
CA HIS A 50 14.03 2.13 1.79
C HIS A 50 13.89 2.16 0.27
N ASP A 51 14.74 2.93 -0.40
CA ASP A 51 14.88 2.91 -1.85
C ASP A 51 15.99 1.91 -2.21
N THR A 52 15.58 0.75 -2.74
CA THR A 52 16.50 -0.33 -3.13
C THR A 52 16.11 -0.86 -4.50
N SER A 53 16.93 -1.75 -5.07
CA SER A 53 16.60 -2.42 -6.33
C SER A 53 15.57 -3.55 -6.18
N GLN A 54 15.09 -3.84 -4.96
CA GLN A 54 14.16 -4.93 -4.69
C GLN A 54 12.70 -4.53 -4.96
N GLN A 55 11.85 -5.51 -5.27
CA GLN A 55 10.46 -5.22 -5.65
C GLN A 55 9.56 -4.84 -4.48
N TRP A 56 9.92 -5.28 -3.27
CA TRP A 56 9.18 -5.07 -2.03
C TRP A 56 9.77 -3.93 -1.19
N ASP A 57 10.22 -2.87 -1.86
CA ASP A 57 10.76 -1.65 -1.25
C ASP A 57 10.19 -0.42 -1.99
N SER A 58 10.46 0.79 -1.51
CA SER A 58 10.15 2.02 -2.25
C SER A 58 10.84 1.98 -3.62
N PRO A 59 10.19 2.47 -4.70
CA PRO A 59 8.93 3.24 -4.72
C PRO A 59 7.68 2.38 -4.96
N ASN A 60 7.78 1.06 -4.85
CA ASN A 60 6.70 0.17 -5.23
C ASN A 60 5.61 0.08 -4.14
N GLY A 61 4.36 0.20 -4.56
CA GLY A 61 3.17 -0.14 -3.80
C GLY A 61 2.47 -1.36 -4.39
N TRP A 62 1.95 -2.21 -3.50
CA TRP A 62 1.26 -3.45 -3.86
C TRP A 62 -0.17 -3.45 -3.33
N ALA A 63 -1.12 -3.86 -4.16
CA ALA A 63 -2.54 -3.88 -3.83
C ALA A 63 -2.87 -4.57 -2.48
N PRO A 64 -2.31 -5.75 -2.13
CA PRO A 64 -2.59 -6.39 -0.84
C PRO A 64 -2.26 -5.50 0.37
N LEU A 65 -1.16 -4.74 0.31
CA LEU A 65 -0.75 -3.88 1.41
C LEU A 65 -1.65 -2.64 1.53
N GLN A 66 -2.15 -2.12 0.41
CA GLN A 66 -3.18 -1.07 0.43
C GLN A 66 -4.44 -1.59 1.13
N TRP A 67 -4.86 -2.82 0.80
CA TRP A 67 -6.02 -3.44 1.42
C TRP A 67 -5.86 -3.63 2.93
N PHE A 68 -4.73 -4.17 3.37
CA PHE A 68 -4.47 -4.34 4.81
C PHE A 68 -4.48 -3.01 5.56
N ALA A 69 -3.86 -1.97 4.99
CA ALA A 69 -3.87 -0.65 5.59
C ALA A 69 -5.29 -0.07 5.66
N VAL A 70 -6.01 -0.02 4.53
CA VAL A 70 -7.37 0.53 4.47
C VAL A 70 -8.33 -0.19 5.40
N GLN A 71 -8.34 -1.52 5.38
CA GLN A 71 -9.24 -2.30 6.22
C GLN A 71 -8.83 -2.22 7.69
N GLY A 72 -7.54 -2.23 8.01
CA GLY A 72 -7.04 -2.01 9.37
C GLY A 72 -7.43 -0.64 9.92
N LEU A 73 -7.18 0.43 9.18
CA LEU A 73 -7.52 1.80 9.59
C LEU A 73 -9.03 1.96 9.84
N ARG A 74 -9.87 1.41 8.96
CA ARG A 74 -11.34 1.46 9.14
C ARG A 74 -11.81 0.73 10.39
N GLN A 75 -11.21 -0.41 10.73
CA GLN A 75 -11.57 -1.17 11.94
C GLN A 75 -11.30 -0.40 13.24
N TYR A 76 -10.38 0.56 13.21
CA TYR A 76 -10.03 1.42 14.36
C TYR A 76 -10.59 2.84 14.23
N GLY A 77 -11.54 3.08 13.31
CA GLY A 77 -12.23 4.37 13.19
C GLY A 77 -11.50 5.43 12.36
N PHE A 78 -10.32 5.15 11.81
CA PHE A 78 -9.56 6.06 10.95
C PHE A 78 -10.10 6.07 9.51
N VAL A 79 -11.39 6.36 9.35
CA VAL A 79 -12.10 6.27 8.07
C VAL A 79 -11.61 7.32 7.06
N ALA A 80 -11.28 8.53 7.52
CA ALA A 80 -10.78 9.60 6.65
C ALA A 80 -9.40 9.25 6.04
N ASP A 81 -8.49 8.71 6.86
CA ASP A 81 -7.17 8.25 6.42
C ASP A 81 -7.30 7.12 5.39
N ALA A 82 -8.17 6.13 5.68
CA ALA A 82 -8.46 5.04 4.77
C ALA A 82 -9.04 5.53 3.43
N ASN A 83 -9.95 6.52 3.44
CA ASN A 83 -10.53 7.09 2.23
C ASN A 83 -9.48 7.86 1.40
N THR A 84 -8.52 8.51 2.05
CA THR A 84 -7.40 9.19 1.37
C THR A 84 -6.55 8.17 0.61
N ILE A 85 -6.20 7.05 1.24
CA ILE A 85 -5.44 5.96 0.61
C ILE A 85 -6.22 5.36 -0.58
N ILE A 86 -7.52 5.09 -0.41
CA ILE A 86 -8.40 4.61 -1.48
C ILE A 86 -8.37 5.58 -2.67
N SER A 87 -8.54 6.88 -2.42
CA SER A 87 -8.57 7.91 -3.46
C SER A 87 -7.26 7.97 -4.25
N HIS A 88 -6.11 8.01 -3.56
CA HIS A 88 -4.80 8.03 -4.21
C HIS A 88 -4.57 6.78 -5.08
N TRP A 89 -4.90 5.60 -4.55
CA TRP A 89 -4.76 4.34 -5.28
C TRP A 89 -5.65 4.30 -6.53
N LEU A 90 -6.94 4.62 -6.41
CA LEU A 90 -7.87 4.58 -7.54
C LEU A 90 -7.48 5.57 -8.64
N GLN A 91 -7.12 6.80 -8.27
CA GLN A 91 -6.68 7.82 -9.25
C GLN A 91 -5.45 7.36 -10.03
N MET A 92 -4.45 6.79 -9.36
CA MET A 92 -3.27 6.23 -10.01
C MET A 92 -3.64 5.05 -10.91
N ILE A 93 -4.46 4.11 -10.43
CA ILE A 93 -4.89 2.94 -11.19
C ILE A 93 -5.61 3.35 -12.48
N GLU A 94 -6.54 4.31 -12.41
CA GLU A 94 -7.27 4.81 -13.58
C GLU A 94 -6.33 5.53 -14.57
N ALA A 95 -5.39 6.33 -14.08
CA ALA A 95 -4.39 6.99 -14.92
C ALA A 95 -3.50 5.97 -15.64
N ARG A 96 -2.99 4.96 -14.92
CA ARG A 96 -2.14 3.91 -15.49
C ARG A 96 -2.90 3.00 -16.43
N PHE A 97 -4.12 2.59 -16.10
CA PHE A 97 -4.94 1.74 -16.96
C PHE A 97 -5.17 2.38 -18.34
N ARG A 98 -5.35 3.70 -18.41
CA ARG A 98 -5.48 4.43 -19.69
C ARG A 98 -4.23 4.36 -20.57
N VAL A 99 -3.05 4.18 -19.98
CA VAL A 99 -1.77 4.11 -20.69
C VAL A 99 -1.36 2.66 -20.98
N ASP A 100 -1.48 1.81 -19.97
CA ASP A 100 -1.00 0.41 -19.99
C ASP A 100 -2.02 -0.55 -20.61
N GLY A 101 -3.30 -0.16 -20.72
CA GLY A 101 -4.39 -0.99 -21.24
C GLY A 101 -4.76 -2.19 -20.36
N CYS A 102 -4.13 -2.35 -19.20
CA CYS A 102 -4.34 -3.44 -18.26
C CYS A 102 -3.98 -3.02 -16.83
N LEU A 103 -4.37 -3.83 -15.85
CA LEU A 103 -3.92 -3.70 -14.46
C LEU A 103 -2.64 -4.51 -14.26
N LEU A 104 -1.70 -4.01 -13.47
CA LEU A 104 -0.37 -4.60 -13.23
C LEU A 104 -0.27 -5.19 -11.82
N GLU A 105 0.75 -6.01 -11.57
CA GLU A 105 0.98 -6.61 -10.25
C GLU A 105 1.31 -5.59 -9.15
N LYS A 106 1.99 -4.50 -9.51
CA LYS A 106 2.51 -3.46 -8.60
C LYS A 106 2.69 -2.13 -9.33
N TYR A 107 2.79 -1.05 -8.58
CA TYR A 107 2.82 0.32 -9.13
C TYR A 107 3.86 1.19 -8.43
N ASN A 108 4.46 2.13 -9.18
CA ASN A 108 5.27 3.18 -8.60
C ASN A 108 4.31 4.21 -7.99
N VAL A 109 4.22 4.21 -6.67
CA VAL A 109 3.28 5.11 -5.96
C VAL A 109 3.85 6.50 -5.70
N CYS A 110 5.15 6.70 -5.96
CA CYS A 110 5.85 7.98 -5.83
C CYS A 110 5.78 8.79 -7.12
N ASP A 111 5.98 8.15 -8.26
CA ASP A 111 5.99 8.74 -9.59
C ASP A 111 4.99 8.02 -10.51
N LEU A 112 3.84 8.67 -10.72
CA LEU A 112 2.69 8.10 -11.42
C LEU A 112 2.89 8.02 -12.95
N ALA A 113 3.88 8.73 -13.49
CA ALA A 113 4.19 8.72 -14.91
C ALA A 113 4.98 7.46 -15.30
N ASN A 114 5.74 6.90 -14.36
CA ASN A 114 6.63 5.77 -14.60
C ASN A 114 6.05 4.45 -14.09
N GLN A 115 6.40 3.35 -14.77
CA GLN A 115 6.04 2.01 -14.32
C GLN A 115 6.90 1.62 -13.10
N ALA A 116 6.34 0.73 -12.27
CA ALA A 116 7.12 0.06 -11.23
C ALA A 116 8.24 -0.80 -11.82
N GLY A 117 9.28 -1.03 -11.03
CA GLY A 117 10.45 -1.82 -11.45
C GLY A 117 11.05 -2.64 -10.32
N GLY A 118 12.31 -3.02 -10.52
CA GLY A 118 13.12 -3.76 -9.55
C GLY A 118 12.94 -5.28 -9.59
N GLY A 119 13.83 -5.96 -8.87
CA GLY A 119 13.92 -7.41 -8.70
C GLY A 119 14.22 -8.21 -9.95
N GLU A 120 13.80 -9.48 -9.92
CA GLU A 120 14.37 -10.52 -10.80
C GLU A 120 13.64 -10.66 -12.15
N TYR A 121 12.44 -10.08 -12.30
CA TYR A 121 11.60 -10.26 -13.48
C TYR A 121 10.75 -9.02 -13.81
N LYS A 122 10.27 -8.99 -15.07
CA LYS A 122 9.42 -7.91 -15.60
C LYS A 122 8.05 -7.91 -14.92
N VAL A 123 7.46 -6.73 -14.78
CA VAL A 123 6.11 -6.55 -14.22
C VAL A 123 5.06 -7.38 -14.98
N GLN A 124 4.17 -8.06 -14.24
CA GLN A 124 3.10 -8.91 -14.78
C GLN A 124 1.77 -8.16 -14.97
N GLN A 125 0.95 -8.61 -15.92
CA GLN A 125 -0.33 -7.99 -16.32
C GLN A 125 -1.56 -8.78 -15.84
N GLY A 126 -2.72 -8.11 -15.75
CA GLY A 126 -4.03 -8.67 -15.39
C GLY A 126 -4.19 -9.08 -13.92
N PHE A 127 -3.27 -8.69 -13.04
CA PHE A 127 -2.98 -9.40 -11.79
C PHE A 127 -4.15 -9.48 -10.79
N GLY A 128 -4.44 -10.70 -10.30
CA GLY A 128 -5.65 -11.01 -9.53
C GLY A 128 -5.87 -10.16 -8.27
N TRP A 129 -4.84 -9.91 -7.45
CA TRP A 129 -4.99 -9.04 -6.28
C TRP A 129 -5.30 -7.59 -6.66
N THR A 130 -4.82 -7.11 -7.81
CA THR A 130 -4.96 -5.69 -8.19
C THR A 130 -6.40 -5.48 -8.60
N ASN A 131 -6.94 -6.41 -9.39
CA ASN A 131 -8.34 -6.43 -9.79
C ASN A 131 -9.24 -6.50 -8.55
N GLY A 132 -8.96 -7.42 -7.61
CA GLY A 132 -9.77 -7.63 -6.41
C GLY A 132 -9.80 -6.42 -5.49
N VAL A 133 -8.63 -5.85 -5.17
CA VAL A 133 -8.53 -4.68 -4.29
C VAL A 133 -9.13 -3.45 -4.94
N THR A 134 -8.86 -3.21 -6.23
CA THR A 134 -9.44 -2.07 -6.97
C THR A 134 -10.97 -2.15 -6.99
N SER A 135 -11.53 -3.33 -7.28
CA SER A 135 -12.98 -3.57 -7.22
C SER A 135 -13.56 -3.31 -5.82
N ARG A 136 -12.85 -3.76 -4.77
CA ARG A 136 -13.26 -3.51 -3.39
C ARG A 136 -13.24 -2.03 -3.04
N PHE A 137 -12.22 -1.29 -3.47
CA PHE A 137 -12.08 0.14 -3.23
C PHE A 137 -13.17 0.96 -3.91
N TYR A 138 -13.55 0.65 -5.15
CA TYR A 138 -14.71 1.29 -5.79
C TYR A 138 -16.02 1.08 -5.01
N ASN A 139 -16.19 -0.06 -4.33
CA ASN A 139 -17.36 -0.30 -3.50
C ASN A 139 -17.32 0.45 -2.16
N LEU A 140 -16.13 0.74 -1.62
CA LEU A 140 -15.96 1.48 -0.37
C LEU A 140 -15.96 3.00 -0.54
N ALA A 141 -15.74 3.49 -1.77
CA ALA A 141 -15.75 4.90 -2.12
C ALA A 141 -17.14 5.44 -2.53
N LYS A 142 -18.15 4.58 -2.61
CA LYS A 142 -19.57 4.95 -2.75
C LYS A 142 -20.13 5.40 -1.40
#